data_AF-A0A842SE33-F1
#
_entry.id   AF-A0A842SE33-F1
#
_cell.length_a   1.000
_cell.length_b   1.000
_cell.length_c   1.000
_cell.angle_alpha   90.00
_cell.angle_beta   90.00
_cell.angle_gamma   90.00
#
_symmetry.space_group_name_H-M   'P 1'
#
loop_
_entity.id
_entity.type
_entity.pdbx_description
1 polymer ?
#
loop_
_entity_poly.entity_id
_entity_poly.type
_entity_poly.pdbx_seq_one_letter_code
_entity_poly.pdbx_strand_id
1 'polypeptide(L)'
;MNEETKELLRYGATFIVLIALFYGGTFVLRKALGTDNPMMVVISQSMVPTLGVGDFIFIQAIDNFDNVQAGGPPDGDILVFLRPGFEDEYIVHRAIEKNLMENGWVFTTKGDNNAYPDAVPVPHSNVVGKVINRIPIIGYFSLFIKTLKGFLLVAFYMIVSFFYDYILPKSSTSKDGRFNYLSILPFLVSVLVLVELYLDPGRAAGIEYMALIAWYFGCLILPLSVNDDDMGLMIWLYHLVIVMIPIACDLVWWTMGITPSQWWTLEGSTLPITWLLMEETPAFNRAYQRILFFLLPGTIIFLTTLYAKRSEWDPVYSLSLKIRNVETQEQNT
;
A
#
# COMPACT_ATOMS: atom_id res chain seq x y z
N MET A 1 -29.03 -25.45 18.87
CA MET A 1 -28.05 -25.02 17.86
C MET A 1 -26.69 -25.48 18.34
N ASN A 2 -26.02 -26.36 17.58
CA ASN A 2 -24.68 -26.87 17.95
C ASN A 2 -23.64 -25.74 17.88
N GLU A 3 -22.50 -25.92 18.57
CA GLU A 3 -21.44 -24.91 18.64
C GLU A 3 -20.89 -24.54 17.26
N GLU A 4 -20.77 -25.52 16.34
CA GLU A 4 -20.37 -25.27 14.95
C GLU A 4 -21.31 -24.29 14.23
N THR A 5 -22.64 -24.43 14.39
CA THR A 5 -23.59 -23.48 13.78
C THR A 5 -23.49 -22.10 14.42
N LYS A 6 -23.20 -22.01 15.73
CA LYS A 6 -22.97 -20.71 16.40
C LYS A 6 -21.72 -20.03 15.88
N GLU A 7 -20.63 -20.77 15.68
CA GLU A 7 -19.39 -20.24 15.11
C GLU A 7 -19.58 -19.78 13.66
N LEU A 8 -20.22 -20.62 12.82
CA LEU A 8 -20.53 -20.26 11.44
C LEU A 8 -21.39 -18.99 11.37
N LEU A 9 -22.41 -18.86 12.22
CA LEU A 9 -23.23 -17.65 12.29
C LEU A 9 -22.45 -16.43 12.76
N ARG A 10 -21.50 -16.58 13.69
CA ARG A 10 -20.62 -15.48 14.12
C ARG A 10 -19.72 -15.01 12.99
N TYR A 11 -19.09 -15.94 12.26
CA TYR A 11 -18.27 -15.59 11.10
C TYR A 11 -19.09 -14.95 9.99
N GLY A 12 -20.26 -15.51 9.68
CA GLY A 12 -21.19 -14.93 8.71
C GLY A 12 -21.65 -13.53 9.09
N ALA A 13 -22.05 -13.32 10.35
CA ALA A 13 -22.44 -12.01 10.85
C ALA A 13 -21.28 -11.01 10.80
N THR A 14 -20.07 -11.42 11.19
CA THR A 14 -18.86 -10.58 11.12
C THR A 14 -18.57 -10.17 9.68
N PHE A 15 -18.65 -11.12 8.74
CA PHE A 15 -18.44 -10.85 7.32
C PHE A 15 -19.48 -9.86 6.76
N ILE A 16 -20.76 -10.03 7.11
CA ILE A 16 -21.82 -9.09 6.73
C ILE A 16 -21.55 -7.70 7.31
N VAL A 17 -21.12 -7.59 8.57
CA VAL A 17 -20.77 -6.32 9.20
C VAL A 17 -19.59 -5.66 8.47
N LEU A 18 -18.55 -6.41 8.10
CA LEU A 18 -17.41 -5.87 7.35
C LEU A 18 -17.83 -5.36 5.96
N ILE A 19 -18.68 -6.09 5.25
CA ILE A 19 -19.27 -5.64 3.98
C ILE A 19 -20.09 -4.36 4.19
N ALA A 20 -20.95 -4.33 5.20
CA ALA A 20 -21.78 -3.17 5.49
C ALA A 20 -20.95 -1.94 5.87
N LEU A 21 -19.85 -2.12 6.62
CA LEU A 21 -18.91 -1.06 6.95
C LEU A 21 -18.17 -0.55 5.72
N PHE A 22 -17.76 -1.44 4.82
CA PHE A 22 -17.07 -1.06 3.58
C PHE A 22 -18.00 -0.27 2.63
N TYR A 23 -19.16 -0.83 2.29
CA TYR A 23 -20.13 -0.16 1.40
C TYR A 23 -20.78 1.06 2.06
N GLY A 24 -21.09 0.99 3.35
CA GLY A 24 -21.61 2.11 4.13
C GLY A 24 -20.59 3.23 4.25
N GLY A 25 -19.33 2.91 4.54
CA GLY A 25 -18.24 3.89 4.63
C GLY A 25 -17.99 4.60 3.30
N THR A 26 -17.93 3.85 2.19
CA THR A 26 -17.79 4.45 0.85
C THR A 26 -18.99 5.32 0.46
N PHE A 27 -20.22 4.92 0.81
CA PHE A 27 -21.41 5.74 0.61
C PHE A 27 -21.37 7.05 1.41
N VAL A 28 -21.02 6.97 2.70
CA VAL A 28 -20.85 8.14 3.57
C VAL A 28 -19.77 9.07 3.01
N LEU A 29 -18.64 8.52 2.56
CA LEU A 29 -17.55 9.32 2.01
C LEU A 29 -17.94 10.04 0.71
N ARG A 30 -18.63 9.35 -0.21
CA ARG A 30 -19.19 9.96 -1.44
C ARG A 30 -20.11 11.13 -1.12
N LYS A 31 -20.99 10.98 -0.12
CA LYS A 31 -21.91 12.04 0.30
C LYS A 31 -21.20 13.18 1.02
N ALA A 32 -20.23 12.88 1.89
CA ALA A 32 -19.47 13.89 2.63
C ALA A 32 -18.58 14.74 1.71
N LEU A 33 -17.99 14.14 0.67
CA LEU A 33 -17.12 14.82 -0.28
C LEU A 33 -17.83 15.31 -1.55
N GLY A 34 -19.11 14.99 -1.72
CA GLY A 34 -19.94 15.51 -2.82
C GLY A 34 -19.60 14.96 -4.21
N THR A 35 -18.76 13.93 -4.31
CA THR A 35 -18.31 13.35 -5.59
C THR A 35 -18.52 11.84 -5.63
N ASP A 36 -18.79 11.31 -6.83
CA ASP A 36 -18.96 9.86 -7.06
C ASP A 36 -17.63 9.11 -6.92
N ASN A 37 -16.52 9.80 -7.17
CA ASN A 37 -15.15 9.28 -7.09
C ASN A 37 -14.35 10.04 -6.01
N PRO A 38 -14.63 9.80 -4.72
CA PRO A 38 -14.01 10.53 -3.60
C PRO A 38 -12.55 10.15 -3.35
N MET A 39 -12.05 9.12 -4.02
CA MET A 39 -10.73 8.55 -3.81
C MET A 39 -10.13 8.09 -5.12
N MET A 40 -8.87 8.43 -5.36
CA MET A 40 -8.08 7.98 -6.53
C MET A 40 -6.64 7.70 -6.13
N VAL A 41 -5.88 7.08 -7.03
CA VAL A 41 -4.43 6.83 -6.83
C VAL A 41 -3.65 7.55 -7.91
N VAL A 42 -2.60 8.27 -7.50
CA VAL A 42 -1.67 8.94 -8.41
C VAL A 42 -0.75 7.91 -9.04
N ILE A 43 -0.74 7.79 -10.37
CA ILE A 43 0.02 6.73 -11.07
C ILE A 43 1.23 7.23 -11.85
N SER A 44 1.48 8.54 -11.91
CA SER A 44 2.58 9.14 -12.68
C SER A 44 3.34 10.18 -11.85
N GLN A 45 4.56 10.53 -12.28
CA GLN A 45 5.41 11.49 -11.57
C GLN A 45 5.10 12.97 -11.86
N SER A 46 4.01 13.29 -12.57
CA SER A 46 3.73 14.67 -13.03
C SER A 46 3.48 15.66 -11.89
N MET A 47 3.06 15.18 -10.73
CA MET A 47 2.74 16.01 -9.54
C MET A 47 3.80 15.97 -8.44
N VAL A 48 4.92 15.30 -8.67
CA VAL A 48 6.06 15.28 -7.73
C VAL A 48 6.67 16.69 -7.65
N PRO A 49 7.05 17.19 -6.45
CA PRO A 49 7.06 16.53 -5.15
C PRO A 49 5.77 16.67 -4.33
N THR A 50 4.76 17.41 -4.80
CA THR A 50 3.55 17.68 -4.00
C THR A 50 2.71 16.42 -3.78
N LEU A 51 2.50 15.63 -4.83
CA LEU A 51 1.89 14.31 -4.76
C LEU A 51 2.91 13.27 -5.22
N GLY A 52 3.16 12.27 -4.38
CA GLY A 52 4.01 11.13 -4.69
C GLY A 52 3.33 10.15 -5.65
N VAL A 53 4.14 9.37 -6.35
CA VAL A 53 3.62 8.25 -7.14
C VAL A 53 3.07 7.19 -6.16
N GLY A 54 1.90 6.64 -6.46
CA GLY A 54 1.21 5.70 -5.58
C GLY A 54 0.48 6.35 -4.40
N ASP A 55 0.47 7.68 -4.29
CA ASP A 55 -0.33 8.38 -3.29
C ASP A 55 -1.82 8.10 -3.48
N PHE A 56 -2.49 7.81 -2.38
CA PHE A 56 -3.93 7.68 -2.33
C PHE A 56 -4.55 9.04 -1.98
N ILE A 57 -5.24 9.66 -2.92
CA ILE A 57 -5.76 11.02 -2.79
C ILE A 57 -7.25 11.03 -2.49
N PHE A 58 -7.68 12.00 -1.68
CA PHE A 58 -9.08 12.28 -1.39
C PHE A 58 -9.54 13.51 -2.17
N ILE A 59 -10.69 13.38 -2.82
CA ILE A 59 -11.22 14.36 -3.77
C ILE A 59 -12.54 14.90 -3.23
N GLN A 60 -12.66 16.22 -3.18
CA GLN A 60 -13.89 16.91 -2.81
C GLN A 60 -14.47 17.65 -4.03
N ALA A 61 -15.77 17.50 -4.27
CA ALA A 61 -16.48 18.27 -5.28
C ALA A 61 -16.41 19.77 -4.98
N ILE A 62 -16.50 20.57 -6.04
CA ILE A 62 -16.44 22.03 -5.98
C ILE A 62 -17.84 22.55 -6.24
N ASP A 63 -18.50 23.08 -5.20
CA ASP A 63 -19.84 23.65 -5.33
C ASP A 63 -19.82 25.05 -5.98
N ASN A 64 -18.78 25.83 -5.68
CA ASN A 64 -18.55 27.14 -6.29
C ASN A 64 -17.10 27.26 -6.80
N PHE A 65 -16.95 27.32 -8.12
CA PHE A 65 -15.67 27.47 -8.80
C PHE A 65 -15.00 28.83 -8.60
N ASP A 66 -15.72 29.84 -8.11
CA ASP A 66 -15.12 31.12 -7.69
C ASP A 66 -14.09 30.92 -6.57
N ASN A 67 -14.29 29.90 -5.73
CA ASN A 67 -13.43 29.56 -4.60
C ASN A 67 -12.18 28.76 -4.99
N VAL A 68 -12.06 28.32 -6.25
CA VAL A 68 -10.86 27.62 -6.71
C VAL A 68 -9.71 28.60 -6.75
N GLN A 69 -8.63 28.31 -6.02
CA GLN A 69 -7.43 29.12 -6.04
C GLN A 69 -6.57 28.70 -7.24
N ALA A 70 -6.20 29.66 -8.08
CA ALA A 70 -5.27 29.43 -9.17
C ALA A 70 -3.92 30.08 -8.84
N GLY A 71 -2.83 29.34 -9.02
CA GLY A 71 -1.47 29.81 -8.73
C GLY A 71 -0.43 28.71 -8.83
N GLY A 72 0.85 29.10 -8.71
CA GLY A 72 1.95 28.13 -8.62
C GLY A 72 1.96 27.37 -7.29
N PRO A 73 2.80 26.32 -7.14
CA PRO A 73 3.00 25.68 -5.86
C PRO A 73 3.55 26.67 -4.80
N PRO A 74 3.06 26.65 -3.56
CA PRO A 74 2.05 25.72 -3.00
C PRO A 74 0.60 26.22 -3.12
N ASP A 75 0.36 27.40 -3.67
CA ASP A 75 -0.88 28.18 -3.49
C ASP A 75 -2.05 27.76 -4.39
N GLY A 76 -1.81 27.22 -5.58
CA GLY A 76 -2.90 26.80 -6.49
C GLY A 76 -3.58 25.50 -6.03
N ASP A 77 -4.91 25.40 -6.17
CA ASP A 77 -5.65 24.16 -5.92
C ASP A 77 -5.24 23.07 -6.94
N ILE A 78 -5.17 21.81 -6.49
CA ILE A 78 -4.94 20.66 -7.35
C ILE A 78 -6.30 20.11 -7.77
N LEU A 79 -6.57 20.13 -9.07
CA LEU A 79 -7.83 19.68 -9.65
C LEU A 79 -7.70 18.26 -10.17
N VAL A 80 -8.78 17.50 -10.00
CA VAL A 80 -9.00 16.23 -10.69
C VAL A 80 -10.06 16.46 -11.75
N PHE A 81 -9.76 16.17 -13.01
CA PHE A 81 -10.65 16.45 -14.13
C PHE A 81 -10.55 15.40 -15.22
N LEU A 82 -11.61 15.25 -16.00
CA LEU A 82 -11.59 14.44 -17.22
C LEU A 82 -10.84 15.20 -18.32
N ARG A 83 -9.86 14.54 -18.94
CA ARG A 83 -9.07 15.09 -20.05
C ARG A 83 -10.05 15.58 -21.14
N PRO A 84 -10.00 16.86 -21.52
CA PRO A 84 -10.86 17.36 -22.58
C PRO A 84 -10.70 16.53 -23.87
N GLY A 85 -11.82 15.99 -24.37
CA GLY A 85 -11.84 15.13 -25.56
C GLY A 85 -11.73 13.62 -25.31
N PHE A 86 -11.60 13.18 -24.04
CA PHE A 86 -11.58 11.77 -23.66
C PHE A 86 -12.61 11.51 -22.55
N GLU A 87 -13.31 10.37 -22.61
CA GLU A 87 -14.43 10.09 -21.69
C GLU A 87 -13.98 9.42 -20.38
N ASP A 88 -12.85 8.71 -20.37
CA ASP A 88 -12.44 7.86 -19.24
C ASP A 88 -11.00 8.12 -18.76
N GLU A 89 -10.41 9.27 -19.09
CA GLU A 89 -9.07 9.64 -18.65
C GLU A 89 -9.10 10.80 -17.66
N TYR A 90 -8.86 10.51 -16.39
CA TYR A 90 -8.74 11.55 -15.36
C TYR A 90 -7.30 12.04 -15.26
N ILE A 91 -7.11 13.34 -15.16
CA ILE A 91 -5.82 14.00 -14.91
C ILE A 91 -5.89 14.70 -13.55
N VAL A 92 -4.78 14.69 -12.82
CA VAL A 92 -4.62 15.37 -11.54
C VAL A 92 -3.51 16.40 -11.69
N HIS A 93 -3.84 17.67 -11.87
CA HIS A 93 -2.86 18.75 -12.07
C HIS A 93 -3.28 20.03 -11.34
N ARG A 94 -2.32 20.93 -11.07
CA ARG A 94 -2.57 22.19 -10.38
C ARG A 94 -3.19 23.23 -11.30
N ALA A 95 -4.22 23.92 -10.84
CA ALA A 95 -4.74 25.10 -11.51
C ALA A 95 -3.73 26.26 -11.34
N ILE A 96 -3.07 26.64 -12.42
CA ILE A 96 -2.11 27.75 -12.41
C ILE A 96 -2.76 29.08 -12.80
N GLU A 97 -3.82 29.03 -13.61
CA GLU A 97 -4.62 30.19 -14.00
C GLU A 97 -6.10 29.80 -14.09
N LYS A 98 -6.99 30.77 -13.86
CA LYS A 98 -8.44 30.62 -14.08
C LYS A 98 -8.99 31.85 -14.78
N ASN A 99 -9.84 31.62 -15.78
CA ASN A 99 -10.46 32.66 -16.59
C ASN A 99 -11.97 32.43 -16.65
N LEU A 100 -12.75 33.50 -16.46
CA LEU A 100 -14.21 33.45 -16.63
C LEU A 100 -14.55 33.68 -18.10
N MET A 101 -15.12 32.67 -18.75
CA MET A 101 -15.63 32.75 -20.13
C MET A 101 -17.16 32.78 -20.14
N GLU A 102 -17.78 32.99 -21.30
CA GLU A 102 -19.24 33.02 -21.45
C GLU A 102 -19.92 31.74 -20.94
N ASN A 103 -19.28 30.59 -21.13
CA ASN A 103 -19.75 29.27 -20.68
C ASN A 103 -19.26 28.90 -19.27
N GLY A 104 -18.75 29.87 -18.51
CA GLY A 104 -18.26 29.72 -17.12
C GLY A 104 -16.74 29.61 -17.00
N TRP A 105 -16.27 29.16 -15.83
CA TRP A 105 -14.84 29.07 -15.52
C TRP A 105 -14.09 28.07 -16.40
N VAL A 106 -12.90 28.49 -16.84
CA VAL A 106 -11.92 27.66 -17.57
C VAL A 106 -10.57 27.77 -16.87
N PHE A 107 -9.92 26.64 -16.68
CA PHE A 107 -8.66 26.52 -15.94
C PHE A 107 -7.51 26.16 -16.87
N THR A 108 -6.39 26.85 -16.70
CA THR A 108 -5.10 26.37 -17.22
C THR A 108 -4.46 25.54 -16.14
N THR A 109 -4.20 24.26 -16.43
CA THR A 109 -3.63 23.31 -15.48
C THR A 109 -2.19 22.97 -15.83
N LYS A 110 -1.42 22.54 -14.83
CA LYS A 110 -0.04 22.10 -15.01
C LYS A 110 0.33 21.06 -13.94
N GLY A 111 0.98 19.98 -14.35
CA GLY A 111 1.67 19.09 -13.41
C GLY A 111 2.86 19.80 -12.77
N ASP A 112 3.00 19.73 -11.45
CA ASP A 112 4.07 20.42 -10.71
C ASP A 112 5.48 20.08 -11.23
N ASN A 113 5.67 18.87 -11.76
CA ASN A 113 6.92 18.37 -12.34
C ASN A 113 7.01 18.55 -13.87
N ASN A 114 5.96 19.08 -14.52
CA ASN A 114 5.96 19.27 -15.97
C ASN A 114 6.70 20.56 -16.35
N ALA A 115 7.38 20.57 -17.49
CA ALA A 115 8.08 21.77 -17.98
C ALA A 115 7.11 22.87 -18.43
N TYR A 116 5.98 22.48 -19.02
CA TYR A 116 5.00 23.37 -19.62
C TYR A 116 3.59 23.13 -19.06
N PRO A 117 2.70 24.13 -19.09
CA PRO A 117 1.26 23.95 -18.85
C PRO A 117 0.65 22.91 -19.80
N ASP A 118 -0.47 22.34 -19.39
CA ASP A 118 -1.26 21.46 -20.23
C ASP A 118 -1.78 22.22 -21.45
N ALA A 119 -1.71 21.59 -22.62
CA ALA A 119 -2.00 22.26 -23.89
C ALA A 119 -3.49 22.66 -24.05
N VAL A 120 -4.39 21.93 -23.39
CA VAL A 120 -5.83 22.13 -23.52
C VAL A 120 -6.39 22.66 -22.21
N PRO A 121 -6.95 23.89 -22.20
CA PRO A 121 -7.63 24.42 -21.02
C PRO A 121 -8.83 23.56 -20.62
N VAL A 122 -9.09 23.49 -19.32
CA VAL A 122 -10.09 22.61 -18.73
C VAL A 122 -11.32 23.44 -18.35
N PRO A 123 -12.49 23.23 -18.99
CA PRO A 123 -13.72 23.87 -18.54
C PRO A 123 -14.17 23.28 -17.20
N HIS A 124 -14.84 24.09 -16.37
CA HIS A 124 -15.32 23.65 -15.06
C HIS A 124 -16.21 22.38 -15.13
N SER A 125 -16.91 22.17 -16.24
CA SER A 125 -17.77 21.00 -16.47
C SER A 125 -17.00 19.69 -16.51
N ASN A 126 -15.70 19.73 -16.79
CA ASN A 126 -14.83 18.56 -16.80
C ASN A 126 -14.17 18.31 -15.44
N VAL A 127 -14.29 19.24 -14.50
CA VAL A 127 -13.67 19.13 -13.17
C VAL A 127 -14.54 18.27 -12.27
N VAL A 128 -13.94 17.21 -11.74
CA VAL A 128 -14.57 16.23 -10.84
C VAL A 128 -14.52 16.73 -9.40
N GLY A 129 -13.45 17.44 -9.06
CA GLY A 129 -13.24 18.02 -7.74
C GLY A 129 -11.80 18.49 -7.55
N LYS A 130 -11.47 18.84 -6.30
CA LYS A 130 -10.11 19.18 -5.88
C LYS A 130 -9.56 18.19 -4.86
N VAL A 131 -8.24 18.02 -4.88
CA VAL A 131 -7.53 17.18 -3.90
C VAL A 131 -7.49 17.90 -2.56
N ILE A 132 -7.98 17.25 -1.51
CA ILE A 132 -8.02 17.81 -0.15
C ILE A 132 -7.04 17.15 0.82
N ASN A 133 -6.63 15.91 0.54
CA ASN A 133 -5.68 15.17 1.35
C ASN A 133 -5.07 14.01 0.55
N ARG A 134 -3.97 13.44 1.05
CA ARG A 134 -3.29 12.27 0.48
C ARG A 134 -2.81 11.31 1.57
N ILE A 135 -2.67 10.03 1.26
CA ILE A 135 -1.94 9.06 2.08
C ILE A 135 -0.80 8.51 1.21
N PRO A 136 0.46 8.68 1.60
CA PRO A 136 1.58 8.31 0.76
C PRO A 136 1.64 6.81 0.52
N ILE A 137 2.02 6.44 -0.71
CA ILE A 137 2.35 5.08 -1.20
C ILE A 137 1.31 3.97 -1.01
N ILE A 138 0.30 4.12 -0.14
CA ILE A 138 -0.69 3.07 0.15
C ILE A 138 -1.52 2.68 -1.08
N GLY A 139 -1.65 3.59 -2.04
CA GLY A 139 -2.31 3.33 -3.31
C GLY A 139 -1.62 2.25 -4.13
N TYR A 140 -0.30 2.06 -3.98
CA TYR A 140 0.43 0.98 -4.64
C TYR A 140 -0.13 -0.40 -4.34
N PHE A 141 -0.60 -0.67 -3.11
CA PHE A 141 -1.21 -1.96 -2.80
C PHE A 141 -2.40 -2.24 -3.72
N SER A 142 -3.31 -1.26 -3.86
CA SER A 142 -4.49 -1.38 -4.72
C SER A 142 -4.16 -1.53 -6.20
N LEU A 143 -3.08 -0.89 -6.66
CA LEU A 143 -2.59 -1.00 -8.04
C LEU A 143 -1.92 -2.36 -8.28
N PHE A 144 -1.12 -2.82 -7.34
CA PHE A 144 -0.34 -4.05 -7.46
C PHE A 144 -1.24 -5.28 -7.53
N ILE A 145 -2.28 -5.37 -6.70
CA ILE A 145 -3.24 -6.49 -6.73
C ILE A 145 -4.10 -6.53 -8.01
N LYS A 146 -4.17 -5.44 -8.79
CA LYS A 146 -4.85 -5.43 -10.10
C LYS A 146 -4.01 -6.09 -11.20
N THR A 147 -2.70 -6.24 -10.99
CA THR A 147 -1.82 -6.98 -11.89
C THR A 147 -1.97 -8.49 -11.65
N LEU A 148 -1.83 -9.31 -12.70
CA LEU A 148 -1.92 -10.76 -12.57
C LEU A 148 -0.80 -11.28 -11.67
N LYS A 149 0.45 -10.83 -11.88
CA LYS A 149 1.59 -11.27 -11.09
C LYS A 149 1.52 -10.81 -9.64
N GLY A 150 1.08 -9.57 -9.41
CA GLY A 150 0.90 -9.06 -8.05
C GLY A 150 -0.20 -9.80 -7.30
N PHE A 151 -1.33 -10.06 -7.96
CA PHE A 151 -2.39 -10.91 -7.42
C PHE A 151 -1.89 -12.31 -7.08
N LEU A 152 -1.21 -12.98 -8.02
CA LEU A 152 -0.66 -14.32 -7.82
C LEU A 152 0.38 -14.36 -6.69
N LEU A 153 1.20 -13.31 -6.55
CA LEU A 153 2.18 -13.22 -5.46
C LEU A 153 1.50 -13.13 -4.09
N VAL A 154 0.51 -12.27 -3.93
CA VAL A 154 -0.24 -12.13 -2.68
C VAL A 154 -1.01 -13.42 -2.38
N ALA A 155 -1.68 -14.00 -3.37
CA ALA A 155 -2.37 -15.28 -3.24
C ALA A 155 -1.41 -16.41 -2.83
N PHE A 156 -0.21 -16.45 -3.42
CA PHE A 156 0.84 -17.40 -3.03
C PHE A 156 1.21 -17.26 -1.55
N TYR A 157 1.47 -16.05 -1.08
CA TYR A 157 1.79 -15.82 0.34
C TYR A 157 0.64 -16.19 1.27
N MET A 158 -0.62 -15.91 0.89
CA MET A 158 -1.79 -16.32 1.65
C MET A 158 -1.92 -17.85 1.73
N ILE A 159 -1.69 -18.56 0.61
CA ILE A 159 -1.70 -20.03 0.57
C ILE A 159 -0.59 -20.62 1.44
N VAL A 160 0.64 -20.11 1.31
CA VAL A 160 1.78 -20.55 2.15
C VAL A 160 1.47 -20.31 3.61
N SER A 161 0.87 -19.17 3.96
CA SER A 161 0.47 -18.86 5.32
C SER A 161 -0.59 -19.82 5.84
N PHE A 162 -1.62 -20.11 5.04
CA PHE A 162 -2.70 -21.02 5.43
C PHE A 162 -2.24 -22.47 5.60
N PHE A 163 -1.35 -22.95 4.73
CA PHE A 163 -0.85 -24.33 4.76
C PHE A 163 0.50 -24.48 5.47
N TYR A 164 0.93 -23.47 6.23
CA TYR A 164 2.27 -23.45 6.81
C TYR A 164 2.54 -24.65 7.72
N ASP A 165 1.54 -25.17 8.43
CA ASP A 165 1.65 -26.36 9.28
C ASP A 165 1.88 -27.67 8.53
N TYR A 166 1.47 -27.74 7.27
CA TYR A 166 1.76 -28.88 6.41
C TYR A 166 3.14 -28.76 5.76
N ILE A 167 3.64 -27.54 5.58
CA ILE A 167 4.92 -27.24 4.93
C ILE A 167 6.07 -27.28 5.94
N LEU A 168 5.85 -26.76 7.16
CA LEU A 168 6.85 -26.65 8.21
C LEU A 168 6.79 -27.84 9.19
N PRO A 169 7.93 -28.24 9.78
CA PRO A 169 7.99 -29.32 10.77
C PRO A 169 7.01 -29.06 11.92
N LYS A 170 6.40 -30.11 12.47
CA LYS A 170 5.55 -29.95 13.66
C LYS A 170 6.42 -29.41 14.80
N SER A 171 6.00 -28.27 15.36
CA SER A 171 6.69 -27.71 16.51
C SER A 171 6.42 -28.61 17.72
N SER A 172 7.48 -28.99 18.46
CA SER A 172 7.35 -29.57 19.80
C SER A 172 7.45 -28.50 20.91
N THR A 173 7.74 -27.25 20.52
CA THR A 173 7.91 -26.14 21.46
C THR A 173 6.68 -25.98 22.33
N SER A 174 6.87 -25.99 23.65
CA SER A 174 5.83 -25.52 24.54
C SER A 174 5.50 -24.06 24.21
N LYS A 175 4.21 -23.68 24.33
CA LYS A 175 3.75 -22.29 24.20
C LYS A 175 4.22 -21.40 25.38
N ASP A 176 5.16 -21.88 26.18
CA ASP A 176 5.69 -21.20 27.35
C ASP A 176 6.65 -20.07 26.95
N GLY A 177 6.79 -19.11 27.86
CA GLY A 177 7.60 -17.91 27.68
C GLY A 177 6.77 -16.64 27.53
N ARG A 178 7.44 -15.50 27.36
CA ARG A 178 6.79 -14.19 27.15
C ARG A 178 7.11 -13.67 25.77
N PHE A 179 6.08 -13.20 25.06
CA PHE A 179 6.28 -12.48 23.81
C PHE A 179 7.08 -11.19 24.06
N ASN A 180 8.23 -11.08 23.39
CA ASN A 180 9.07 -9.90 23.51
C ASN A 180 8.63 -8.82 22.53
N TYR A 181 7.87 -7.84 23.01
CA TYR A 181 7.37 -6.72 22.20
C TYR A 181 8.45 -5.92 21.46
N LEU A 182 9.72 -6.00 21.89
CA LEU A 182 10.83 -5.36 21.18
C LEU A 182 11.03 -5.93 19.76
N SER A 183 10.56 -7.14 19.48
CA SER A 183 10.62 -7.74 18.14
C SER A 183 9.73 -7.04 17.12
N ILE A 184 8.78 -6.23 17.56
CA ILE A 184 7.90 -5.42 16.69
C ILE A 184 8.59 -4.12 16.25
N LEU A 185 9.58 -3.62 17.00
CA LEU A 185 10.24 -2.35 16.71
C LEU A 185 10.74 -2.22 15.26
N PRO A 186 11.37 -3.23 14.63
CA PRO A 186 11.82 -3.10 13.25
C PRO A 186 10.67 -2.90 12.25
N PHE A 187 9.48 -3.44 12.54
CA PHE A 187 8.27 -3.26 11.73
C PHE A 187 7.64 -1.87 11.92
N LEU A 188 7.88 -1.21 13.06
CA LEU A 188 7.41 0.16 13.28
C LEU A 188 8.20 1.17 12.44
N VAL A 189 9.45 0.88 12.08
CA VAL A 189 10.26 1.76 11.24
C VAL A 189 9.57 2.04 9.91
N SER A 190 9.02 1.02 9.26
CA SER A 190 8.31 1.22 7.98
C SER A 190 7.00 2.00 8.13
N VAL A 191 6.32 1.88 9.27
CA VAL A 191 5.13 2.70 9.59
C VAL A 191 5.51 4.15 9.81
N LEU A 192 6.64 4.41 10.50
CA LEU A 192 7.17 5.76 10.70
C LEU A 192 7.61 6.39 9.37
N VAL A 193 8.13 5.59 8.43
CA VAL A 193 8.45 6.07 7.09
C VAL A 193 7.21 6.58 6.36
N LEU A 194 6.04 5.94 6.50
CA LEU A 194 4.79 6.46 5.92
C LEU A 194 4.43 7.85 6.48
N VAL A 195 4.69 8.08 7.77
CA VAL A 195 4.47 9.38 8.41
C VAL A 195 5.46 10.41 7.90
N GLU A 196 6.74 10.05 7.78
CA GLU A 196 7.76 10.96 7.23
C GLU A 196 7.47 11.31 5.76
N LEU A 197 7.05 10.35 4.93
CA LEU A 197 6.62 10.59 3.54
C LEU A 197 5.42 11.54 3.44
N TYR A 198 4.55 11.55 4.46
CA TYR A 198 3.42 12.48 4.52
C TYR A 198 3.89 13.90 4.82
N LEU A 199 4.87 14.05 5.72
CA LEU A 199 5.41 15.33 6.17
C LEU A 199 6.42 15.94 5.19
N ASP A 200 7.32 15.14 4.63
CA ASP A 200 8.39 15.57 3.71
C ASP A 200 8.62 14.53 2.58
N PRO A 201 7.88 14.63 1.46
CA PRO A 201 8.07 13.79 0.28
C PRO A 201 9.48 13.81 -0.31
N GLY A 202 10.27 14.88 -0.05
CA GLY A 202 11.58 15.08 -0.67
C GLY A 202 12.66 14.11 -0.18
N ARG A 203 12.41 13.39 0.92
CA ARG A 203 13.38 12.46 1.55
C ARG A 203 13.14 10.98 1.27
N ALA A 204 12.16 10.66 0.41
CA ALA A 204 11.57 9.34 0.27
C ALA A 204 12.57 8.17 0.08
N ALA A 205 13.48 8.27 -0.90
CA ALA A 205 14.32 7.12 -1.24
C ALA A 205 15.24 6.64 -0.10
N GLY A 206 15.82 7.55 0.68
CA GLY A 206 16.77 7.19 1.75
C GLY A 206 16.08 6.50 2.93
N ILE A 207 14.91 6.99 3.33
CA ILE A 207 14.15 6.48 4.47
C ILE A 207 13.48 5.14 4.15
N GLU A 208 13.07 4.92 2.91
CA GLU A 208 12.48 3.65 2.47
C GLU A 208 13.49 2.49 2.48
N TYR A 209 14.75 2.74 2.10
CA TYR A 209 15.81 1.75 2.27
C TYR A 209 16.05 1.38 3.73
N MET A 210 15.94 2.36 4.65
CA MET A 210 16.02 2.08 6.09
C MET A 210 14.86 1.20 6.56
N ALA A 211 13.64 1.46 6.07
CA ALA A 211 12.49 0.58 6.34
C ALA A 211 12.71 -0.84 5.82
N LEU A 212 13.27 -1.01 4.62
CA LEU A 212 13.58 -2.33 4.06
C LEU A 212 14.60 -3.09 4.90
N ILE A 213 15.70 -2.42 5.30
CA ILE A 213 16.74 -3.01 6.16
C ILE A 213 16.16 -3.38 7.54
N ALA A 214 15.40 -2.46 8.16
CA ALA A 214 14.74 -2.73 9.42
C ALA A 214 13.77 -3.92 9.30
N TRP A 215 13.01 -3.99 8.21
CA TRP A 215 12.11 -5.12 7.95
C TRP A 215 12.87 -6.44 7.83
N TYR A 216 14.06 -6.49 7.22
CA TYR A 216 14.89 -7.70 7.21
C TYR A 216 15.33 -8.14 8.60
N PHE A 217 15.72 -7.19 9.47
CA PHE A 217 16.00 -7.50 10.88
C PHE A 217 14.74 -8.01 11.60
N GLY A 218 13.58 -7.41 11.33
CA GLY A 218 12.30 -7.88 11.85
C GLY A 218 11.98 -9.30 11.40
N CYS A 219 12.23 -9.64 10.13
CA CYS A 219 12.05 -10.97 9.59
C CYS A 219 12.90 -12.03 10.30
N LEU A 220 14.09 -11.66 10.79
CA LEU A 220 14.94 -12.56 11.58
C LEU A 220 14.45 -12.69 13.03
N ILE A 221 14.09 -11.58 13.68
CA ILE A 221 13.83 -11.56 15.13
C ILE A 221 12.41 -12.02 15.47
N LEU A 222 11.41 -11.68 14.66
CA LEU A 222 10.00 -11.95 14.97
C LEU A 222 9.71 -13.44 15.18
N PRO A 223 10.10 -14.36 14.27
CA PRO A 223 9.88 -15.80 14.47
C PRO A 223 10.46 -16.33 15.79
N LEU A 224 11.61 -15.79 16.21
CA LEU A 224 12.30 -16.22 17.44
C LEU A 224 11.58 -15.77 18.71
N SER A 225 10.89 -14.63 18.63
CA SER A 225 10.25 -13.96 19.76
C SER A 225 8.83 -14.42 20.05
N VAL A 226 8.12 -14.96 19.06
CA VAL A 226 6.72 -15.37 19.20
C VAL A 226 6.61 -16.72 19.90
N ASN A 227 5.68 -16.80 20.85
CA ASN A 227 5.29 -18.08 21.46
C ASN A 227 4.32 -18.84 20.57
N ASP A 228 3.48 -18.10 19.84
CA ASP A 228 2.52 -18.62 18.90
C ASP A 228 2.98 -18.28 17.47
N ASP A 229 3.37 -19.31 16.72
CA ASP A 229 3.88 -19.15 15.36
C ASP A 229 2.79 -18.63 14.40
N ASP A 230 1.51 -18.95 14.65
CA ASP A 230 0.37 -18.42 13.89
C ASP A 230 0.37 -16.89 13.97
N MET A 231 0.49 -16.35 15.19
CA MET A 231 0.50 -14.91 15.43
C MET A 231 1.69 -14.25 14.73
N GLY A 232 2.88 -14.84 14.81
CA GLY A 232 4.07 -14.30 14.15
C GLY A 232 3.95 -14.28 12.63
N LEU A 233 3.43 -15.35 12.04
CA LEU A 233 3.17 -15.47 10.61
C LEU A 233 2.14 -14.44 10.13
N MET A 234 1.05 -14.26 10.87
CA MET A 234 0.03 -13.27 10.54
C MET A 234 0.54 -11.83 10.63
N ILE A 235 1.29 -11.47 11.69
CA ILE A 235 1.91 -10.14 11.81
C ILE A 235 2.84 -9.87 10.63
N TRP A 236 3.71 -10.83 10.31
CA TRP A 236 4.64 -10.71 9.19
C TRP A 236 3.92 -10.59 7.85
N LEU A 237 2.90 -11.41 7.60
CA LEU A 237 2.13 -11.41 6.35
C LEU A 237 1.39 -10.08 6.15
N TYR A 238 0.67 -9.59 7.18
CA TYR A 238 -0.04 -8.32 7.06
C TYR A 238 0.91 -7.16 6.81
N HIS A 239 2.05 -7.14 7.49
CA HIS A 239 3.05 -6.10 7.31
C HIS A 239 3.70 -6.16 5.93
N LEU A 240 4.04 -7.36 5.45
CA LEU A 240 4.54 -7.60 4.09
C LEU A 240 3.56 -7.02 3.06
N VAL A 241 2.29 -7.40 3.15
CA VAL A 241 1.28 -7.08 2.13
C VAL A 241 0.86 -5.62 2.15
N ILE A 242 0.62 -5.05 3.35
CA ILE A 242 0.02 -3.71 3.49
C ILE A 242 1.10 -2.62 3.50
N VAL A 243 2.32 -2.91 3.94
CA VAL A 243 3.37 -1.90 4.12
C VAL A 243 4.54 -2.13 3.18
N MET A 244 5.12 -3.33 3.16
CA MET A 244 6.35 -3.57 2.41
C MET A 244 6.13 -3.67 0.89
N ILE A 245 5.00 -4.19 0.42
CA ILE A 245 4.67 -4.17 -1.02
C ILE A 245 4.60 -2.72 -1.52
N PRO A 246 3.85 -1.80 -0.89
CA PRO A 246 3.89 -0.37 -1.25
C PRO A 246 5.29 0.24 -1.27
N ILE A 247 6.08 0.04 -0.20
CA ILE A 247 7.46 0.56 -0.12
C ILE A 247 8.32 -0.02 -1.25
N ALA A 248 8.20 -1.30 -1.54
CA ALA A 248 8.95 -1.92 -2.64
C ALA A 248 8.54 -1.37 -4.01
N CYS A 249 7.27 -1.01 -4.20
CA CYS A 249 6.80 -0.37 -5.43
C CYS A 249 7.33 1.06 -5.57
N ASP A 250 7.36 1.85 -4.49
CA ASP A 250 7.91 3.22 -4.51
C ASP A 250 9.43 3.19 -4.76
N LEU A 251 10.16 2.30 -4.09
CA LEU A 251 11.59 2.06 -4.35
C LEU A 251 11.88 1.70 -5.82
N VAL A 252 10.98 0.99 -6.50
CA VAL A 252 11.12 0.72 -7.94
C VAL A 252 11.00 2.01 -8.77
N TRP A 253 10.08 2.89 -8.43
CA TRP A 253 10.00 4.19 -9.09
C TRP A 253 11.29 4.99 -8.88
N TRP A 254 11.79 5.10 -7.65
CA TRP A 254 13.05 5.82 -7.37
C TRP A 254 14.27 5.22 -8.08
N THR A 255 14.34 3.90 -8.20
CA THR A 255 15.54 3.22 -8.72
C THR A 255 15.52 2.97 -10.22
N MET A 256 14.33 2.84 -10.82
CA MET A 256 14.16 2.45 -12.22
C MET A 256 13.44 3.51 -13.05
N GLY A 257 12.81 4.50 -12.42
CA GLY A 257 11.94 5.47 -13.09
C GLY A 257 10.67 4.85 -13.66
N ILE A 258 10.26 3.66 -13.18
CA ILE A 258 9.07 2.96 -13.65
C ILE A 258 7.89 3.28 -12.74
N THR A 259 6.88 3.95 -13.28
CA THR A 259 5.65 4.31 -12.54
C THR A 259 4.49 3.37 -12.85
N PRO A 260 3.44 3.32 -12.02
CA PRO A 260 2.25 2.52 -12.30
C PRO A 260 1.53 2.87 -13.62
N SER A 261 1.65 4.10 -14.11
CA SER A 261 1.14 4.48 -15.44
C SER A 261 1.76 3.67 -16.59
N GLN A 262 2.89 3.00 -16.36
CA GLN A 262 3.56 2.16 -17.35
C GLN A 262 3.27 0.67 -17.12
N TRP A 263 2.47 0.28 -16.13
CA TRP A 263 2.31 -1.14 -15.79
C TRP A 263 1.41 -1.91 -16.77
N TRP A 264 0.49 -1.20 -17.43
CA TRP A 264 -0.49 -1.76 -18.36
C TRP A 264 -0.38 -1.11 -19.73
N THR A 265 -0.91 -1.77 -20.75
CA THR A 265 -0.86 -1.32 -22.15
C THR A 265 -1.84 -0.19 -22.49
N LEU A 266 -2.65 0.26 -21.53
CA LEU A 266 -3.66 1.30 -21.71
C LEU A 266 -3.06 2.70 -21.47
N GLU A 267 -3.28 3.62 -22.40
CA GLU A 267 -2.94 5.03 -22.24
C GLU A 267 -4.02 5.71 -21.38
N GLY A 268 -3.65 6.14 -20.17
CA GLY A 268 -4.54 6.90 -19.27
C GLY A 268 -3.90 7.20 -17.92
N SER A 269 -4.38 8.26 -17.25
CA SER A 269 -3.82 8.78 -16.00
C SER A 269 -4.52 8.25 -14.72
N THR A 270 -5.55 7.39 -14.85
CA THR A 270 -6.21 6.67 -13.74
C THR A 270 -6.80 5.33 -14.19
N LEU A 271 -6.99 4.36 -13.27
CA LEU A 271 -7.54 3.04 -13.59
C LEU A 271 -8.83 2.73 -12.81
N PRO A 272 -9.95 2.38 -13.51
CA PRO A 272 -11.16 1.89 -12.87
C PRO A 272 -10.89 0.65 -11.99
N ILE A 273 -11.70 0.46 -10.93
CA ILE A 273 -11.54 -0.65 -9.96
C ILE A 273 -12.01 -2.01 -10.53
N THR A 274 -12.77 -2.01 -11.62
CA THR A 274 -13.50 -3.19 -12.13
C THR A 274 -12.70 -4.13 -13.03
N TRP A 275 -11.49 -3.78 -13.45
CA TRP A 275 -10.72 -4.55 -14.43
C TRP A 275 -9.57 -5.31 -13.75
N LEU A 276 -9.81 -6.58 -13.41
CA LEU A 276 -8.79 -7.53 -12.96
C LEU A 276 -8.12 -8.16 -14.20
N LEU A 277 -6.80 -8.39 -14.17
CA LEU A 277 -6.06 -9.19 -15.18
C LEU A 277 -5.82 -8.55 -16.56
N MET A 278 -5.48 -7.25 -16.59
CA MET A 278 -5.01 -6.61 -17.83
C MET A 278 -3.66 -7.16 -18.31
N GLU A 279 -3.37 -6.98 -19.60
CA GLU A 279 -2.07 -7.31 -20.18
C GLU A 279 -0.97 -6.42 -19.58
N GLU A 280 -0.01 -7.06 -18.92
CA GLU A 280 1.12 -6.43 -18.25
C GLU A 280 2.22 -6.06 -19.25
N THR A 281 2.80 -4.87 -19.11
CA THR A 281 3.85 -4.41 -20.02
C THR A 281 5.22 -5.04 -19.70
N PRO A 282 6.17 -5.00 -20.66
CA PRO A 282 7.57 -5.30 -20.36
C PRO A 282 8.19 -4.41 -19.28
N ALA A 283 7.70 -3.17 -19.12
CA ALA A 283 8.12 -2.28 -18.04
C ALA A 283 7.67 -2.82 -16.68
N PHE A 284 6.40 -3.26 -16.57
CA PHE A 284 5.93 -3.92 -15.36
C PHE A 284 6.74 -5.17 -15.04
N ASN A 285 7.10 -5.98 -16.04
CA ASN A 285 7.88 -7.19 -15.80
C ASN A 285 9.23 -6.90 -15.11
N ARG A 286 9.90 -5.81 -15.53
CA ARG A 286 11.14 -5.35 -14.89
C ARG A 286 10.88 -4.80 -13.48
N ALA A 287 9.81 -4.00 -13.32
CA ALA A 287 9.39 -3.50 -12.01
C ALA A 287 9.10 -4.65 -11.03
N TYR A 288 8.33 -5.65 -11.46
CA TYR A 288 7.97 -6.84 -10.68
C TYR A 288 9.19 -7.64 -10.25
N GLN A 289 10.16 -7.87 -11.15
CA GLN A 289 11.44 -8.51 -10.79
C GLN A 289 12.18 -7.73 -9.71
N ARG A 290 12.15 -6.40 -9.77
CA ARG A 290 12.79 -5.54 -8.77
C ARG A 290 12.03 -5.52 -7.44
N ILE A 291 10.70 -5.56 -7.46
CA ILE A 291 9.87 -5.74 -6.26
C ILE A 291 10.25 -7.07 -5.58
N LEU A 292 10.31 -8.17 -6.33
CA LEU A 292 10.74 -9.46 -5.80
C LEU A 292 12.17 -9.41 -5.24
N PHE A 293 13.09 -8.71 -5.91
CA PHE A 293 14.45 -8.51 -5.41
C PHE A 293 14.48 -7.84 -4.02
N PHE A 294 13.56 -6.92 -3.74
CA PHE A 294 13.43 -6.30 -2.41
C PHE A 294 12.69 -7.20 -1.40
N LEU A 295 11.66 -7.94 -1.80
CA LEU A 295 10.81 -8.67 -0.85
C LEU A 295 11.30 -10.09 -0.52
N LEU A 296 11.93 -10.78 -1.48
CA LEU A 296 12.34 -12.18 -1.32
C LEU A 296 13.40 -12.39 -0.24
N PRO A 297 14.43 -11.54 -0.06
CA PRO A 297 15.42 -11.74 1.01
C PRO A 297 14.77 -11.78 2.40
N GLY A 298 13.90 -10.82 2.72
CA GLY A 298 13.17 -10.80 3.99
C GLY A 298 12.24 -12.01 4.15
N THR A 299 11.56 -12.40 3.07
CA THR A 299 10.73 -13.62 3.05
C THR A 299 11.53 -14.88 3.37
N ILE A 300 12.68 -15.06 2.72
CA ILE A 300 13.56 -16.20 2.93
C ILE A 300 14.07 -16.20 4.37
N ILE A 301 14.54 -15.06 4.87
CA ILE A 301 14.99 -14.93 6.27
C ILE A 301 13.88 -15.35 7.23
N PHE A 302 12.66 -14.85 7.06
CA PHE A 302 11.54 -15.17 7.95
C PHE A 302 11.20 -16.65 7.94
N LEU A 303 10.96 -17.23 6.76
CA LEU A 303 10.54 -18.62 6.62
C LEU A 303 11.64 -19.60 7.04
N THR A 304 12.90 -19.33 6.73
CA THR A 304 14.02 -20.19 7.15
C THR A 304 14.26 -20.13 8.65
N THR A 305 14.12 -18.96 9.26
CA THR A 305 14.24 -18.81 10.72
C THR A 305 13.11 -19.55 11.43
N LEU A 306 11.88 -19.41 10.93
CA LEU A 306 10.71 -20.12 11.46
C LEU A 306 10.86 -21.64 11.30
N TYR A 307 11.33 -22.11 10.13
CA TYR A 307 11.63 -23.52 9.89
C TYR A 307 12.69 -24.05 10.86
N ALA A 308 13.80 -23.32 11.04
CA ALA A 308 14.88 -23.71 11.93
C ALA A 308 14.46 -23.77 13.40
N LYS A 309 13.62 -22.82 13.84
CA LYS A 309 13.00 -22.83 15.17
C LYS A 309 12.11 -24.07 15.34
N ARG A 310 11.23 -24.36 14.37
CA ARG A 310 10.31 -25.52 14.42
C ARG A 310 11.02 -26.88 14.29
N SER A 311 12.20 -26.91 13.67
CA SER A 311 13.05 -28.11 13.55
C SER A 311 13.95 -28.34 14.78
N GLU A 312 13.89 -27.47 15.79
CA GLU A 312 14.78 -27.51 16.97
C GLU A 312 16.27 -27.47 16.60
N TRP A 313 16.63 -26.69 15.57
CA TRP A 313 18.03 -26.54 15.23
C TRP A 313 18.74 -25.69 16.31
N ASP A 314 19.64 -26.33 17.06
CA ASP A 314 20.27 -25.83 18.29
C ASP A 314 20.61 -24.33 18.34
N PRO A 315 21.32 -23.73 17.36
CA PRO A 315 21.69 -22.32 17.46
C PRO A 315 20.48 -21.38 17.39
N VAL A 316 19.44 -21.75 16.64
CA VAL A 316 18.21 -20.96 16.49
C VAL A 316 17.24 -21.23 17.64
N TYR A 317 17.12 -22.50 18.03
CA TYR A 317 16.22 -22.92 19.08
C TYR A 317 16.63 -22.35 20.45
N SER A 318 17.89 -22.50 20.83
CA SER A 318 18.44 -21.94 22.08
C SER A 318 18.31 -20.41 22.13
N LEU A 319 18.55 -19.74 21.01
CA LEU A 319 18.37 -18.29 20.89
C LEU A 319 16.91 -17.88 21.09
N SER A 320 15.96 -18.64 20.51
CA SER A 320 14.53 -18.40 20.70
C SER A 320 14.11 -18.57 22.17
N LEU A 321 14.60 -19.59 22.87
CA LEU A 321 14.30 -19.79 24.30
C LEU A 321 14.82 -18.61 25.14
N LYS A 322 16.05 -18.16 24.86
CA LYS A 322 16.65 -16.99 25.53
C LYS A 322 15.87 -15.71 25.29
N ILE A 323 15.44 -15.45 24.04
CA ILE A 323 14.65 -14.26 23.69
C ILE A 323 13.27 -14.27 24.37
N ARG A 324 12.68 -15.46 24.54
CA ARG A 324 11.37 -15.65 25.18
C ARG A 324 11.42 -15.74 26.71
N ASN A 325 12.61 -15.66 27.31
CA ASN A 325 12.85 -15.89 28.74
C ASN A 325 12.25 -17.22 29.23
N VAL A 326 12.42 -18.29 28.45
CA VAL A 326 12.05 -19.64 28.88
C VAL A 326 13.24 -20.22 29.65
N GLU A 327 13.06 -20.49 30.94
CA GLU A 327 14.05 -21.24 31.70
C GLU A 327 14.14 -22.66 31.14
N THR A 328 15.26 -22.99 30.50
CA THR A 328 15.59 -24.39 30.24
C THR A 328 15.72 -25.07 31.58
N GLN A 329 14.79 -25.96 31.93
CA GLN A 329 15.02 -26.91 33.01
C GLN A 329 16.18 -27.81 32.59
N GLU A 330 17.40 -27.42 32.93
CA GLU A 330 18.54 -28.33 32.90
C GLU A 330 18.31 -29.41 33.97
N GLN A 331 18.17 -30.64 33.48
CA GLN A 331 18.75 -31.86 34.06
C GLN A 331 18.56 -32.03 35.58
N ASN A 332 17.42 -32.59 35.99
CA ASN A 332 17.35 -33.40 37.20
C ASN A 332 16.57 -34.69 36.89
N THR A 333 17.25 -35.64 36.23
CA THR A 333 17.31 -37.07 36.61
C THR A 333 18.17 -37.83 35.62
#